data_AF-A0A5D9DBT6-F1
#
_entry.id   AF-A0A5D9DBT6-F1
#
_cell.length_a   1.000
_cell.length_b   1.000
_cell.length_c   1.000
_cell.angle_alpha   90.00
_cell.angle_beta   90.00
_cell.angle_gamma   90.00
#
_symmetry.space_group_name_H-M   'P 1'
#
loop_
_entity.id
_entity.type
_entity.pdbx_description
1 polymer ?
#
loop_
_entity_poly.entity_id
_entity_poly.type
_entity_poly.pdbx_seq_one_letter_code
_entity_poly.pdbx_strand_id
1 'polypeptide(L)'
;MNGWHRVMASIMLSLLAGCGNGEEQGNDSAERLGGVAQPEEERDTEPASELEPFDQDVALGVSVRLDETSRLRVEGTTNLPPDTRLRVMAQRNASGVSWRESVVVEEGGFAAGPFGPGSGLPEGAYRIRVTMPPISVQPVSVQSRLGRQGEHLGGPLVVGTKHGQGRVIEAQWSLRIVPGVGVQMSP
;
A
#
# COMPACT_ATOMS: atom_id res chain seq x y z
N MET A 1 -25.65 5.34 -46.07
CA MET A 1 -24.83 5.57 -47.28
C MET A 1 -24.22 6.96 -47.19
N ASN A 2 -23.08 7.15 -47.89
CA ASN A 2 -22.29 8.39 -48.07
C ASN A 2 -21.24 8.55 -46.95
N GLY A 3 -19.98 8.14 -47.07
CA GLY A 3 -19.13 7.99 -48.26
C GLY A 3 -18.20 9.20 -48.36
N TRP A 4 -17.12 9.23 -47.58
CA TRP A 4 -16.05 10.22 -47.70
C TRP A 4 -14.71 9.49 -47.79
N HIS A 5 -14.28 9.23 -49.02
CA HIS A 5 -12.88 8.95 -49.34
C HIS A 5 -12.33 10.15 -50.10
N ARG A 6 -11.08 10.52 -49.79
CA ARG A 6 -10.02 11.06 -50.66
C ARG A 6 -9.01 11.85 -49.82
N VAL A 7 -7.69 11.81 -49.99
CA VAL A 7 -6.76 11.03 -50.84
C VAL A 7 -5.34 11.54 -50.52
N MET A 8 -4.31 10.65 -50.57
CA MET A 8 -2.89 10.91 -50.94
C MET A 8 -2.03 11.87 -50.07
N ALA A 9 -0.71 11.80 -49.96
CA ALA A 9 0.39 10.88 -50.30
C ALA A 9 1.71 11.59 -49.88
N SER A 10 2.83 10.87 -49.93
CA SER A 10 4.26 11.31 -49.88
C SER A 10 4.92 11.09 -48.51
N ILE A 11 5.73 10.03 -48.33
CA ILE A 11 7.12 9.81 -48.81
C ILE A 11 8.08 10.88 -48.30
N MET A 12 8.94 10.54 -47.33
CA MET A 12 10.38 10.83 -47.45
C MET A 12 11.24 9.99 -46.50
N LEU A 13 12.27 9.37 -47.08
CA LEU A 13 13.32 8.54 -46.52
C LEU A 13 14.53 9.42 -46.21
N SER A 14 15.13 9.34 -45.01
CA SER A 14 16.42 9.97 -44.70
C SER A 14 17.26 9.07 -43.81
N LEU A 15 18.11 8.26 -44.46
CA LEU A 15 19.28 7.61 -43.87
C LEU A 15 20.34 8.68 -43.57
N LEU A 16 20.84 8.73 -42.34
CA LEU A 16 22.12 9.36 -42.03
C LEU A 16 23.00 8.32 -41.34
N ALA A 17 23.96 7.82 -42.11
CA ALA A 17 25.13 7.11 -41.63
C ALA A 17 25.99 8.08 -40.81
N GLY A 18 26.29 7.71 -39.56
CA GLY A 18 27.32 8.36 -38.75
C GLY A 18 28.55 7.46 -38.74
N CYS A 19 29.59 7.88 -39.47
CA CYS A 19 30.94 7.32 -39.39
C CYS A 19 31.73 8.02 -38.29
N GLY A 20 32.51 7.25 -37.54
CA GLY A 20 33.67 7.74 -36.79
C GLY A 20 34.29 6.63 -35.94
N ASN A 21 35.60 6.44 -35.81
CA ASN A 21 36.79 6.53 -36.68
C ASN A 21 37.95 6.03 -35.78
N GLY A 22 38.79 5.10 -36.27
CA GLY A 22 40.15 4.80 -35.78
C GLY A 22 40.26 4.05 -34.44
N GLU A 23 40.45 2.73 -34.39
CA GLU A 23 41.71 1.94 -34.56
C GLU A 23 42.52 1.78 -33.26
N GLU A 24 42.68 0.53 -32.78
CA GLU A 24 43.99 -0.08 -32.47
C GLU A 24 43.85 -1.62 -32.32
N GLN A 25 44.68 -2.33 -33.07
CA GLN A 25 44.89 -3.78 -33.04
C GLN A 25 45.98 -4.14 -32.02
N GLY A 26 45.84 -5.32 -31.39
CA GLY A 26 46.97 -6.24 -31.23
C GLY A 26 47.27 -6.76 -29.83
N ASN A 27 47.42 -8.10 -29.75
CA ASN A 27 47.95 -8.94 -28.66
C ASN A 27 47.08 -9.09 -27.41
N ASP A 28 46.84 -10.27 -26.83
CA ASP A 28 47.56 -11.53 -26.84
C ASP A 28 46.57 -12.70 -26.70
N SER A 29 46.89 -13.81 -27.36
CA SER A 29 46.28 -15.09 -27.07
C SER A 29 46.99 -15.76 -25.90
N ALA A 30 46.18 -16.28 -24.98
CA ALA A 30 46.45 -17.43 -24.13
C ALA A 30 47.59 -17.35 -23.10
N GLU A 31 47.24 -16.95 -21.87
CA GLU A 31 47.66 -17.72 -20.69
C GLU A 31 46.47 -17.95 -19.75
N ARG A 32 46.21 -19.22 -19.51
CA ARG A 32 45.12 -19.77 -18.71
C ARG A 32 45.77 -20.36 -17.47
N LEU A 33 45.86 -19.64 -16.35
CA LEU A 33 46.14 -20.23 -15.03
C LEU A 33 45.58 -19.31 -13.93
N GLY A 34 44.82 -19.90 -13.00
CA GLY A 34 44.44 -19.24 -11.75
C GLY A 34 42.94 -19.10 -11.55
N GLY A 35 42.22 -20.23 -11.49
CA GLY A 35 40.92 -20.25 -10.84
C GLY A 35 41.12 -19.89 -9.36
N VAL A 36 40.79 -18.66 -9.00
CA VAL A 36 40.56 -18.28 -7.60
C VAL A 36 39.14 -18.71 -7.31
N ALA A 37 38.98 -19.84 -6.62
CA ALA A 37 37.77 -20.13 -5.89
C ALA A 37 37.59 -18.96 -4.90
N GLN A 38 36.71 -18.01 -5.25
CA GLN A 38 36.11 -17.20 -4.21
C GLN A 38 35.41 -18.21 -3.29
N PRO A 39 35.63 -18.13 -1.97
CA PRO A 39 34.75 -18.83 -1.06
C PRO A 39 33.34 -18.40 -1.44
N GLU A 40 32.51 -19.36 -1.87
CA GLU A 40 31.08 -19.21 -1.70
C GLU A 40 30.93 -18.94 -0.19
N GLU A 41 30.80 -17.67 0.17
CA GLU A 41 30.15 -17.29 1.40
C GLU A 41 28.81 -18.01 1.32
N GLU A 42 28.73 -19.15 1.99
CA GLU A 42 27.50 -19.71 2.50
C GLU A 42 26.79 -18.52 3.10
N ARG A 43 25.85 -17.95 2.33
CA ARG A 43 24.84 -17.08 2.88
C ARG A 43 24.19 -17.97 3.91
N ASP A 44 24.56 -17.76 5.16
CA ASP A 44 23.78 -18.17 6.31
C ASP A 44 22.35 -17.80 5.96
N THR A 45 21.63 -18.79 5.45
CA THR A 45 20.20 -18.69 5.30
C THR A 45 19.76 -18.88 6.74
N GLU A 46 19.83 -17.77 7.48
CA GLU A 46 19.26 -17.66 8.81
C GLU A 46 17.90 -18.34 8.70
N PRO A 47 17.67 -19.42 9.48
CA PRO A 47 16.51 -20.26 9.26
C PRO A 47 15.30 -19.35 9.27
N ALA A 48 14.58 -19.32 8.15
CA ALA A 48 13.32 -18.63 8.05
C ALA A 48 12.44 -19.24 9.13
N SER A 49 12.44 -18.61 10.31
CA SER A 49 11.55 -18.96 11.41
C SER A 49 10.18 -18.95 10.77
N GLU A 50 9.59 -20.15 10.64
CA GLU A 50 8.30 -20.35 10.04
C GLU A 50 7.30 -19.73 11.02
N LEU A 51 7.11 -18.41 10.90
CA LEU A 51 6.28 -17.63 11.80
C LEU A 51 4.90 -18.28 11.80
N GLU A 52 4.37 -18.54 13.00
CA GLU A 52 3.10 -19.22 13.12
C GLU A 52 2.00 -18.47 12.33
N PRO A 53 1.19 -19.22 11.55
CA PRO A 53 0.03 -18.70 10.86
C PRO A 53 -0.86 -17.85 11.76
N PHE A 54 -1.47 -16.83 11.19
CA PHE A 54 -2.50 -16.06 11.88
C PHE A 54 -3.80 -16.88 11.94
N ASP A 55 -4.27 -17.25 13.13
CA ASP A 55 -5.38 -18.20 13.31
C ASP A 55 -6.62 -17.60 13.99
N GLN A 56 -6.58 -16.29 14.26
CA GLN A 56 -7.64 -15.56 14.94
C GLN A 56 -8.49 -14.76 13.95
N ASP A 57 -9.75 -14.52 14.31
CA ASP A 57 -10.56 -13.54 13.61
C ASP A 57 -9.96 -12.13 13.79
N VAL A 58 -9.95 -11.36 12.71
CA VAL A 58 -9.42 -10.00 12.74
C VAL A 58 -10.31 -9.13 13.63
N ALA A 59 -9.69 -8.50 14.62
CA ALA A 59 -10.28 -7.51 15.49
C ALA A 59 -9.69 -6.13 15.19
N LEU A 60 -10.55 -5.11 15.17
CA LEU A 60 -10.17 -3.73 14.93
C LEU A 60 -11.03 -2.79 15.78
N GLY A 61 -10.39 -1.97 16.61
CA GLY A 61 -11.02 -0.90 17.38
C GLY A 61 -10.53 0.46 16.90
N VAL A 62 -11.39 1.47 16.98
CA VAL A 62 -11.03 2.85 16.64
C VAL A 62 -11.62 3.81 17.69
N SER A 63 -10.78 4.72 18.16
CA SER A 63 -11.12 5.92 18.90
C SER A 63 -10.85 7.15 18.02
N VAL A 64 -11.72 8.15 18.09
CA VAL A 64 -11.61 9.36 17.28
C VAL A 64 -11.78 10.59 18.14
N ARG A 65 -10.88 11.56 17.97
CA ARG A 65 -10.91 12.85 18.67
C ARG A 65 -10.59 14.00 17.73
N LEU A 66 -10.98 15.20 18.11
CA LEU A 66 -10.48 16.42 17.48
C LEU A 66 -9.23 16.89 18.22
N ASP A 67 -8.28 17.43 17.48
CA ASP A 67 -7.15 18.15 18.04
C ASP A 67 -7.46 19.61 18.34
N GLU A 68 -6.47 20.33 18.88
CA GLU A 68 -6.55 21.76 19.19
C GLU A 68 -6.86 22.62 17.96
N THR A 69 -6.58 22.12 16.76
CA THR A 69 -6.88 22.76 15.48
C THR A 69 -8.19 22.27 14.85
N SER A 70 -9.03 21.56 15.62
CA SER A 70 -10.29 20.96 15.16
C SER A 70 -10.13 20.00 13.97
N ARG A 71 -8.99 19.30 13.89
CA ARG A 71 -8.74 18.23 12.91
C ARG A 71 -8.86 16.86 13.57
N LEU A 72 -9.32 15.85 12.83
CA LEU A 72 -9.55 14.51 13.38
C LEU A 72 -8.22 13.77 13.57
N ARG A 73 -7.99 13.25 14.78
CA ARG A 73 -7.03 12.19 15.06
C ARG A 73 -7.77 10.87 15.26
N VAL A 74 -7.25 9.82 14.63
CA VAL A 74 -7.77 8.46 14.71
C VAL A 74 -6.70 7.62 15.39
N GLU A 75 -7.06 6.97 16.49
CA GLU A 75 -6.23 6.00 17.19
C GLU A 75 -6.95 4.64 17.10
N GLY A 76 -6.23 3.57 16.78
CA GLY A 76 -6.84 2.26 16.62
C GLY A 76 -6.03 1.14 17.24
N THR A 77 -6.72 0.04 17.50
CA THR A 77 -6.16 -1.21 18.04
C THR A 77 -6.51 -2.36 17.12
N THR A 78 -5.64 -3.36 17.02
CA THR A 78 -5.82 -4.53 16.19
C THR A 78 -5.00 -5.72 16.68
N ASN A 79 -5.44 -6.93 16.35
CA ASN A 79 -4.64 -8.14 16.52
C ASN A 79 -3.80 -8.50 15.27
N LEU A 80 -3.82 -7.68 14.22
CA LEU A 80 -2.99 -7.91 13.03
C LEU A 80 -1.49 -7.94 13.40
N PRO A 81 -0.66 -8.72 12.66
CA PRO A 81 0.77 -8.76 12.89
C PRO A 81 1.42 -7.36 12.89
N PRO A 82 2.48 -7.15 13.68
CA PRO A 82 3.33 -5.97 13.55
C PRO A 82 3.79 -5.77 12.09
N ASP A 83 4.11 -4.52 11.75
CA ASP A 83 4.49 -4.09 10.40
C ASP A 83 3.36 -4.15 9.36
N THR A 84 2.15 -4.59 9.74
CA THR A 84 0.99 -4.56 8.83
C THR A 84 0.71 -3.12 8.41
N ARG A 85 0.77 -2.87 7.11
CA ARG A 85 0.43 -1.57 6.54
C ARG A 85 -1.07 -1.46 6.42
N LEU A 86 -1.63 -0.37 6.95
CA LEU A 86 -3.04 -0.03 6.84
C LEU A 86 -3.20 1.31 6.13
N ARG A 87 -4.39 1.55 5.60
CA ARG A 87 -4.82 2.84 5.07
C ARG A 87 -6.04 3.30 5.83
N VAL A 88 -5.92 4.44 6.49
CA VAL A 88 -7.00 5.10 7.20
C VAL A 88 -7.51 6.25 6.34
N MET A 89 -8.83 6.33 6.19
CA MET A 89 -9.50 7.37 5.43
C MET A 89 -10.58 8.03 6.30
N ALA A 90 -10.54 9.36 6.41
CA ALA A 90 -11.67 10.14 6.90
C ALA A 90 -12.36 10.80 5.70
N GLN A 91 -13.68 10.66 5.60
CA GLN A 91 -14.48 11.27 4.52
C GLN A 91 -15.65 12.05 5.09
N ARG A 92 -15.91 13.24 4.56
CA ARG A 92 -17.12 14.01 4.86
C ARG A 92 -18.26 13.53 3.99
N ASN A 93 -19.37 13.11 4.59
CA ASN A 93 -20.48 12.50 3.84
C ASN A 93 -21.15 13.49 2.89
N ALA A 94 -21.30 14.75 3.31
CA ALA A 94 -22.02 15.76 2.55
C ALA A 94 -21.29 16.26 1.29
N SER A 95 -19.95 16.24 1.28
CA SER A 95 -19.15 16.75 0.16
C SER A 95 -18.32 15.68 -0.54
N GLY A 96 -18.19 14.48 0.03
CA GLY A 96 -17.32 13.42 -0.47
C GLY A 96 -15.82 13.69 -0.28
N VAL A 97 -15.43 14.88 0.19
CA VAL A 97 -14.03 15.23 0.48
C VAL A 97 -13.45 14.22 1.47
N SER A 98 -12.28 13.70 1.13
CA SER A 98 -11.62 12.65 1.91
C SER A 98 -10.15 12.99 2.15
N TRP A 99 -9.68 12.63 3.34
CA TRP A 99 -8.27 12.63 3.73
C TRP A 99 -7.85 11.20 3.97
N ARG A 100 -6.61 10.86 3.60
CA ARG A 100 -6.10 9.49 3.68
C ARG A 100 -4.66 9.50 4.17
N GLU A 101 -4.33 8.51 4.95
CA GLU A 101 -2.97 8.26 5.43
C GLU A 101 -2.68 6.76 5.43
N SER A 102 -1.44 6.41 5.12
CA SER A 102 -0.94 5.05 5.26
C SER A 102 -0.20 4.97 6.59
N VAL A 103 -0.54 3.97 7.40
CA VAL A 103 0.01 3.77 8.74
C VAL A 103 0.54 2.36 8.87
N VAL A 104 1.39 2.12 9.85
CA VAL A 104 1.94 0.80 10.17
C VAL A 104 1.43 0.38 11.55
N VAL A 105 1.10 -0.89 11.70
CA VAL A 105 0.73 -1.47 12.99
C VAL A 105 1.97 -1.68 13.83
N GLU A 106 2.00 -1.05 15.00
CA GLU A 106 3.06 -1.15 16.00
C GLU A 106 2.44 -1.56 17.33
N GLU A 107 2.95 -2.62 17.96
CA GLU A 107 2.44 -3.12 19.27
C GLU A 107 0.91 -3.34 19.30
N GLY A 108 0.31 -3.74 18.18
CA GLY A 108 -1.14 -3.95 18.06
C GLY A 108 -1.95 -2.65 17.97
N GLY A 109 -1.32 -1.51 17.74
CA GLY A 109 -1.96 -0.21 17.57
C GLY A 109 -1.57 0.50 16.28
N PHE A 110 -2.30 1.57 15.95
CA PHE A 110 -1.95 2.52 14.89
C PHE A 110 -2.55 3.89 15.17
N ALA A 111 -1.95 4.95 14.61
CA ALA A 111 -2.45 6.31 14.69
C ALA A 111 -2.43 6.99 13.33
N ALA A 112 -3.48 7.75 13.01
CA ALA A 112 -3.61 8.51 11.76
C ALA A 112 -4.18 9.91 11.99
N GLY A 113 -3.88 10.80 11.07
CA GLY A 113 -4.21 12.21 11.11
C GLY A 113 -3.05 13.08 11.61
N PRO A 114 -3.27 14.40 11.75
CA PRO A 114 -4.58 15.06 11.75
C PRO A 114 -5.24 15.15 10.36
N PHE A 115 -6.50 14.73 10.26
CA PHE A 115 -7.33 14.86 9.06
C PHE A 115 -8.17 16.13 9.07
N GLY A 116 -8.26 16.80 7.92
CA GLY A 116 -9.00 18.04 7.75
C GLY A 116 -8.14 19.18 7.24
N PRO A 117 -8.76 20.28 6.79
CA PRO A 117 -8.03 21.50 6.44
C PRO A 117 -7.45 22.16 7.69
N GLY A 118 -6.50 23.07 7.51
CA GLY A 118 -5.91 23.84 8.63
C GLY A 118 -6.90 24.72 9.39
N SER A 119 -8.07 25.02 8.79
CA SER A 119 -9.18 25.72 9.44
C SER A 119 -10.03 24.84 10.36
N GLY A 120 -9.71 23.54 10.47
CA GLY A 120 -10.54 22.56 11.17
C GLY A 120 -11.67 21.99 10.32
N LEU A 121 -12.23 20.89 10.78
CA LEU A 121 -13.33 20.20 10.11
C LEU A 121 -14.67 20.86 10.42
N PRO A 122 -15.53 21.07 9.40
CA PRO A 122 -16.90 21.49 9.62
C PRO A 122 -17.68 20.50 10.50
N GLU A 123 -18.78 20.96 11.07
CA GLU A 123 -19.76 20.06 11.65
C GLU A 123 -20.39 19.13 10.58
N GLY A 124 -20.97 18.05 11.07
CA GLY A 124 -21.77 17.13 10.26
C GLY A 124 -21.29 15.69 10.32
N ALA A 125 -21.77 14.89 9.35
CA ALA A 125 -21.54 13.46 9.29
C ALA A 125 -20.28 13.11 8.50
N TYR A 126 -19.51 12.18 9.05
CA TYR A 126 -18.26 11.68 8.52
C TYR A 126 -18.24 10.16 8.58
N ARG A 127 -17.27 9.60 7.86
CA ARG A 127 -17.00 8.18 7.81
C ARG A 127 -15.50 7.95 7.92
N ILE A 128 -15.13 7.06 8.83
CA ILE A 128 -13.77 6.51 8.90
C ILE A 128 -13.78 5.16 8.20
N ARG A 129 -12.84 4.91 7.29
CA ARG A 129 -12.56 3.59 6.74
C ARG A 129 -11.13 3.20 7.04
N VAL A 130 -10.94 2.00 7.54
CA VAL A 130 -9.62 1.36 7.69
C VAL A 130 -9.59 0.18 6.74
N THR A 131 -8.59 0.17 5.87
CA THR A 131 -8.42 -0.86 4.84
C THR A 131 -6.98 -1.35 4.82
N MET A 132 -6.78 -2.62 4.56
CA MET A 132 -5.44 -3.16 4.29
C MET A 132 -5.18 -3.18 2.78
N PRO A 133 -4.02 -2.68 2.29
CA PRO A 133 -3.57 -2.93 0.92
C PRO A 133 -3.46 -4.43 0.61
N PRO A 134 -3.43 -4.83 -0.67
CA PRO A 134 -3.22 -6.23 -1.05
C PRO A 134 -2.02 -6.87 -0.36
N ILE A 135 -2.13 -8.15 -0.02
CA ILE A 135 -1.09 -8.87 0.71
C ILE A 135 0.27 -8.84 -0.01
N SER A 136 0.27 -8.86 -1.34
CA SER A 136 1.48 -8.78 -2.17
C SER A 136 2.33 -7.52 -1.95
N VAL A 137 1.79 -6.45 -1.35
CA VAL A 137 2.53 -5.21 -1.03
C VAL A 137 2.82 -5.04 0.47
N GLN A 138 2.42 -6.01 1.29
CA GLN A 138 2.78 -6.05 2.71
C GLN A 138 4.24 -6.47 2.88
N PRO A 139 4.88 -6.15 4.01
CA PRO A 139 6.19 -6.70 4.35
C PRO A 139 6.20 -8.23 4.35
N VAL A 140 7.36 -8.84 4.08
CA VAL A 140 7.50 -10.30 4.02
C VAL A 140 7.09 -10.96 5.34
N SER A 141 7.43 -10.37 6.48
CA SER A 141 7.02 -10.83 7.81
C SER A 141 5.51 -10.97 7.95
N VAL A 142 4.76 -9.99 7.43
CA VAL A 142 3.30 -9.98 7.41
C VAL A 142 2.76 -11.01 6.42
N GLN A 143 3.34 -11.10 5.22
CA GLN A 143 2.95 -12.09 4.21
C GLN A 143 3.10 -13.53 4.70
N SER A 144 4.21 -13.85 5.39
CA SER A 144 4.44 -15.18 5.94
C SER A 144 3.37 -15.57 6.96
N ARG A 145 2.90 -14.63 7.79
CA ARG A 145 1.87 -14.89 8.80
C ARG A 145 0.46 -14.94 8.21
N LEU A 146 0.13 -14.02 7.30
CA LEU A 146 -1.21 -13.90 6.72
C LEU A 146 -1.45 -14.84 5.52
N GLY A 147 -0.39 -15.47 5.01
CA GLY A 147 -0.40 -16.22 3.75
C GLY A 147 -0.22 -15.30 2.53
N ARG A 148 0.06 -15.86 1.35
CA ARG A 148 0.39 -15.07 0.13
C ARG A 148 -0.80 -14.32 -0.46
N GLN A 149 -2.02 -14.78 -0.18
CA GLN A 149 -3.28 -14.19 -0.62
C GLN A 149 -4.19 -13.84 0.57
N GLY A 150 -3.67 -13.87 1.80
CA GLY A 150 -4.47 -13.61 2.99
C GLY A 150 -5.29 -14.83 3.42
N GLU A 151 -4.80 -16.05 3.16
CA GLU A 151 -5.41 -17.36 3.47
C GLU A 151 -5.61 -17.59 4.97
N HIS A 152 -4.95 -16.80 5.80
CA HIS A 152 -5.04 -16.86 7.25
C HIS A 152 -5.92 -15.73 7.84
N LEU A 153 -6.46 -14.83 7.01
CA LEU A 153 -7.43 -13.83 7.48
C LEU A 153 -8.81 -14.46 7.74
N GLY A 154 -9.32 -14.31 8.96
CA GLY A 154 -10.65 -14.72 9.39
C GLY A 154 -11.50 -13.57 9.94
N GLY A 155 -12.81 -13.81 10.06
CA GLY A 155 -13.74 -12.91 10.73
C GLY A 155 -14.52 -11.93 9.83
N PRO A 156 -15.41 -11.13 10.43
CA PRO A 156 -16.40 -10.32 9.71
C PRO A 156 -15.82 -9.10 8.96
N LEU A 157 -14.58 -8.70 9.29
CA LEU A 157 -13.89 -7.59 8.65
C LEU A 157 -13.16 -8.01 7.37
N VAL A 158 -13.11 -9.31 7.08
CA VAL A 158 -12.36 -9.84 5.93
C VAL A 158 -13.24 -9.79 4.68
N VAL A 159 -12.68 -9.21 3.62
CA VAL A 159 -13.34 -9.03 2.33
C VAL A 159 -12.44 -9.54 1.20
N GLY A 160 -13.05 -10.06 0.14
CA GLY A 160 -12.33 -10.42 -1.08
C GLY A 160 -11.87 -9.18 -1.85
N THR A 161 -10.68 -9.24 -2.42
CA THR A 161 -10.18 -8.19 -3.33
C THR A 161 -10.98 -8.19 -4.64
N LYS A 162 -11.10 -7.01 -5.27
CA LYS A 162 -11.64 -6.91 -6.62
C LYS A 162 -10.75 -7.75 -7.54
N HIS A 163 -11.34 -8.63 -8.34
CA HIS A 163 -10.66 -9.62 -9.21
C HIS A 163 -10.18 -10.92 -8.53
N GLY A 164 -10.55 -11.18 -7.27
CA GLY A 164 -10.30 -12.49 -6.64
C GLY A 164 -8.83 -12.78 -6.32
N GLN A 165 -8.01 -11.75 -6.18
CA GLN A 165 -6.56 -11.83 -5.94
C GLN A 165 -6.22 -12.03 -4.45
N GLY A 166 -7.11 -12.68 -3.71
CA GLY A 166 -6.98 -12.88 -2.26
C GLY A 166 -7.92 -12.02 -1.44
N ARG A 167 -7.63 -11.95 -0.14
CA ARG A 167 -8.45 -11.35 0.91
C ARG A 167 -7.68 -10.24 1.62
N VAL A 168 -8.43 -9.23 2.04
CA VAL A 168 -7.94 -8.09 2.81
C VAL A 168 -8.95 -7.77 3.92
N ILE A 169 -8.63 -6.80 4.77
CA ILE A 169 -9.56 -6.32 5.79
C ILE A 169 -10.13 -4.97 5.37
N GLU A 170 -11.41 -4.77 5.67
CA GLU A 170 -12.09 -3.50 5.56
C GLU A 170 -13.02 -3.31 6.77
N ALA A 171 -12.89 -2.16 7.43
CA ALA A 171 -13.79 -1.74 8.50
C ALA A 171 -14.20 -0.28 8.30
N GLN A 172 -15.39 0.05 8.81
CA GLN A 172 -15.96 1.38 8.66
C GLN A 172 -16.68 1.80 9.93
N TRP A 173 -16.52 3.07 10.30
CA TRP A 173 -17.29 3.71 11.36
C TRP A 173 -17.94 4.98 10.84
N SER A 174 -19.14 5.25 11.33
CA SER A 174 -19.80 6.53 11.12
C SER A 174 -19.58 7.41 12.35
N LEU A 175 -19.34 8.70 12.12
CA LEU A 175 -19.28 9.66 13.21
C LEU A 175 -19.95 10.97 12.82
N ARG A 176 -20.30 11.75 13.83
CA ARG A 176 -20.80 13.11 13.67
C ARG A 176 -19.98 14.06 14.53
N ILE A 177 -19.59 15.18 13.95
CA ILE A 177 -19.03 16.32 14.69
C ILE A 177 -20.19 17.25 15.04
N VAL A 178 -20.39 17.51 16.33
CA VAL A 178 -21.46 18.35 16.87
C VAL A 178 -20.84 19.52 17.66
N PRO A 179 -21.25 20.77 17.40
CA PRO A 179 -20.76 21.94 18.14
C PRO A 179 -20.97 21.79 19.66
N GLY A 180 -19.96 22.13 20.45
CA GLY A 180 -20.01 22.08 21.91
C GLY A 180 -20.00 20.68 22.53
N VAL A 181 -20.14 19.62 21.73
CA VAL A 181 -20.13 18.21 22.19
C VAL A 181 -18.89 17.46 21.69
N GLY A 182 -18.43 17.76 20.49
CA GLY A 182 -17.27 17.11 19.87
C GLY A 182 -17.66 15.95 18.97
N VAL A 183 -16.88 14.86 19.02
CA VAL A 183 -17.05 13.68 18.14
C VAL A 183 -18.01 12.69 18.78
N GLN A 184 -19.06 12.31 18.06
CA GLN A 184 -19.97 11.22 18.43
C GLN A 184 -19.84 10.11 17.41
N MET A 185 -19.35 8.95 17.84
CA MET A 185 -19.34 7.74 17.00
C MET A 185 -20.72 7.09 17.01
N SER A 186 -21.12 6.54 15.87
CA SER A 186 -22.29 5.68 15.74
C SER A 186 -21.83 4.24 15.51
N PRO A 187 -22.53 3.25 16.09
CA PRO A 187 -22.26 1.84 15.82
C PRO A 187 -22.46 1.50 14.34
#